data_AF-A0A958E0Z3-F1
#
_entry.id   AF-A0A958E0Z3-F1
#
_cell.length_a   1.000
_cell.length_b   1.000
_cell.length_c   1.000
_cell.angle_alpha   90.00
_cell.angle_beta   90.00
_cell.angle_gamma   90.00
#
_symmetry.space_group_name_H-M   'P 1'
#
loop_
_entity.id
_entity.type
_entity.pdbx_description
1 polymer ?
#
loop_
_entity_poly.entity_id
_entity_poly.type
_entity_poly.pdbx_seq_one_letter_code
_entity_poly.pdbx_strand_id
1 'polypeptide(L)'
;MNIKELYNRPNIEQDKKLKNKYVFFNKLINELKKKEIPSAIVTSVNQDIEGINSFSGSNKDLLKQLRKAESSILKLIEQELKLVTINHYRNRLMALGIAFGVSLGVAFGASSGNMAFIGIGIPIGMVIGLAVGTAMDNKANEDGNQLDVETER
;
A
#
# COMPACT_ATOMS: atom_id res chain seq x y z
N MET A 1 -17.85 6.68 -17.44
CA MET A 1 -16.44 6.75 -17.86
C MET A 1 -15.78 5.48 -17.32
N ASN A 2 -15.05 4.72 -18.14
CA ASN A 2 -14.49 3.44 -17.71
C ASN A 2 -13.00 3.59 -17.37
N ILE A 3 -12.51 2.79 -16.41
CA ILE A 3 -11.09 2.73 -16.07
C ILE A 3 -10.35 2.01 -17.19
N LYS A 4 -9.24 2.62 -17.65
CA LYS A 4 -8.36 2.10 -18.71
C LYS A 4 -7.61 0.85 -18.24
N GLU A 5 -7.00 0.15 -19.20
CA GLU A 5 -6.16 -1.01 -18.94
C GLU A 5 -4.69 -0.68 -19.22
N LEU A 6 -3.79 -1.42 -18.59
CA LEU A 6 -2.38 -1.37 -18.93
C LEU A 6 -2.12 -2.08 -20.26
N TYR A 7 -1.27 -1.50 -21.09
CA TYR A 7 -0.83 -2.15 -22.32
C TYR A 7 0.06 -3.36 -21.99
N ASN A 8 -0.16 -4.45 -22.73
CA ASN A 8 0.72 -5.61 -22.68
C ASN A 8 2.10 -5.24 -23.23
N ARG A 9 3.17 -5.58 -22.52
CA ARG A 9 4.56 -5.33 -22.97
C ARG A 9 5.37 -6.62 -22.94
N PRO A 10 5.95 -7.05 -24.07
CA PRO A 10 6.65 -8.34 -24.17
C PRO A 10 7.88 -8.44 -23.26
N ASN A 11 8.55 -7.32 -22.96
CA ASN A 11 9.78 -7.31 -22.15
C ASN A 11 9.55 -7.38 -20.63
N ILE A 12 8.30 -7.46 -20.15
CA ILE A 12 7.99 -7.59 -18.72
C ILE A 12 8.36 -8.98 -18.19
N GLU A 13 8.21 -10.01 -19.02
CA GLU A 13 8.41 -11.42 -18.64
C GLU A 13 9.81 -11.71 -18.10
N GLN A 14 10.81 -10.94 -18.53
CA GLN A 14 12.22 -11.13 -18.19
C GLN A 14 12.61 -10.52 -16.83
N ASP A 15 11.82 -9.59 -16.30
CA ASP A 15 12.08 -8.94 -15.00
C ASP A 15 11.00 -9.33 -13.98
N LYS A 16 11.35 -10.24 -13.06
CA LYS A 16 10.45 -10.75 -12.03
C LYS A 16 9.81 -9.63 -11.19
N LYS A 17 10.56 -8.58 -10.83
CA LYS A 17 10.03 -7.50 -10.00
C LYS A 17 9.04 -6.64 -10.78
N LEU A 18 9.36 -6.34 -12.03
CA LEU A 18 8.47 -5.62 -12.93
C LEU A 18 7.19 -6.43 -13.23
N LYS A 19 7.33 -7.73 -13.50
CA LYS A 19 6.22 -8.66 -13.72
C LYS A 19 5.27 -8.69 -12.53
N ASN A 20 5.78 -8.91 -11.33
CA ASN A 20 4.95 -8.90 -10.11
C ASN A 20 4.21 -7.57 -9.95
N LYS A 21 4.89 -6.45 -10.23
CA LYS A 21 4.28 -5.12 -10.13
C LYS A 21 3.17 -4.91 -11.16
N TYR A 22 3.36 -5.37 -12.40
CA TYR A 22 2.33 -5.35 -13.44
C TYR A 22 1.12 -6.20 -13.07
N VAL A 23 1.34 -7.41 -12.56
CA VAL A 23 0.28 -8.32 -12.10
C VAL A 23 -0.52 -7.67 -10.97
N PHE A 24 0.16 -7.12 -9.97
CA PHE A 24 -0.50 -6.39 -8.89
C PHE A 24 -1.33 -5.21 -9.41
N PHE A 25 -0.74 -4.37 -10.27
CA PHE A 25 -1.42 -3.17 -10.78
C PHE A 25 -2.65 -3.53 -11.62
N ASN A 26 -2.59 -4.59 -12.43
CA ASN A 26 -3.75 -5.11 -13.14
C ASN A 26 -4.83 -5.63 -12.19
N LYS A 27 -4.46 -6.33 -11.09
CA LYS A 27 -5.40 -6.75 -10.06
C LYS A 27 -6.08 -5.53 -9.42
N LEU A 28 -5.31 -4.47 -9.11
CA LEU A 28 -5.84 -3.21 -8.58
C LEU A 28 -6.84 -2.56 -9.54
N ILE A 29 -6.51 -2.42 -10.83
CA ILE A 29 -7.44 -1.89 -11.84
C ILE A 29 -8.74 -2.71 -11.88
N ASN A 30 -8.63 -4.03 -11.85
CA ASN A 30 -9.80 -4.92 -11.90
C ASN A 30 -10.67 -4.78 -10.66
N GLU A 31 -10.09 -4.67 -9.46
CA GLU A 31 -10.84 -4.41 -8.24
C GLU A 31 -11.53 -3.04 -8.27
N LEU A 32 -10.84 -2.00 -8.76
CA LEU A 32 -11.45 -0.67 -8.90
C LEU A 32 -12.61 -0.65 -9.88
N LYS A 33 -12.54 -1.42 -10.97
CA LYS A 33 -13.65 -1.56 -11.95
C LYS A 33 -14.91 -2.21 -11.35
N LYS A 34 -14.78 -2.98 -10.27
CA LYS A 34 -15.93 -3.60 -9.56
C LYS A 34 -16.63 -2.65 -8.60
N LYS A 35 -16.05 -1.47 -8.33
CA LYS A 35 -16.58 -0.48 -7.40
C LYS A 35 -17.24 0.67 -8.16
N GLU A 36 -18.24 1.30 -7.54
CA GLU A 36 -18.85 2.52 -8.05
C GLU A 36 -17.94 3.71 -7.73
N ILE A 37 -17.16 4.16 -8.72
CA ILE A 37 -16.18 5.24 -8.56
C ILE A 37 -16.65 6.50 -9.28
N PRO A 38 -16.67 7.67 -8.61
CA PRO A 38 -16.97 8.97 -9.23
C PRO A 38 -16.11 9.27 -10.46
N SER A 39 -16.71 9.90 -11.48
CA SER A 39 -16.05 10.19 -12.76
C SER A 39 -14.78 11.04 -12.63
N ALA A 40 -14.73 11.95 -11.65
CA ALA A 40 -13.56 12.75 -11.34
C ALA A 40 -12.35 11.86 -10.94
N ILE A 41 -12.58 10.87 -10.07
CA ILE A 41 -11.56 9.94 -9.62
C ILE A 41 -11.15 9.00 -10.75
N VAL A 42 -12.11 8.50 -11.55
CA VAL A 42 -11.82 7.70 -12.74
C VAL A 42 -10.91 8.47 -13.71
N THR A 43 -11.12 9.78 -13.86
CA THR A 43 -10.27 10.63 -14.72
C THR A 43 -8.85 10.70 -14.19
N SER A 44 -8.65 10.94 -12.90
CA SER A 44 -7.32 10.96 -12.28
C SER A 44 -6.60 9.60 -12.37
N VAL A 45 -7.31 8.51 -12.10
CA VAL A 45 -6.76 7.14 -12.26
C VAL A 45 -6.35 6.88 -13.70
N ASN A 46 -7.16 7.31 -14.67
CA ASN A 46 -6.85 7.15 -16.09
C ASN A 46 -5.64 7.98 -16.52
N GLN A 47 -5.40 9.16 -15.94
CA GLN A 47 -4.18 9.94 -16.20
C GLN A 47 -2.93 9.20 -15.73
N ASP A 48 -2.97 8.57 -14.55
CA ASP A 48 -1.86 7.76 -14.04
C ASP A 48 -1.61 6.53 -14.95
N ILE A 49 -2.67 5.87 -15.41
CA ILE A 49 -2.59 4.73 -16.35
C ILE A 49 -2.03 5.16 -17.72
N GLU A 50 -2.45 6.30 -18.24
CA GLU A 50 -1.93 6.87 -19.49
C GLU A 50 -0.44 7.20 -19.38
N GLY A 51 0.00 7.73 -18.24
CA GLY A 51 1.40 7.96 -17.95
C GLY A 51 2.23 6.66 -18.05
N ILE A 52 1.72 5.56 -17.46
CA ILE A 52 2.38 4.25 -17.56
C ILE A 52 2.36 3.72 -18.99
N ASN A 53 1.23 3.83 -19.69
CA ASN A 53 1.05 3.29 -21.05
C ASN A 53 1.91 4.02 -22.09
N SER A 54 2.10 5.33 -21.94
CA SER A 54 2.95 6.15 -22.83
C SER A 54 4.44 6.07 -22.52
N PHE A 55 4.84 5.43 -21.41
CA PHE A 55 6.24 5.37 -21.01
C PHE A 55 7.10 4.51 -21.95
N SER A 56 8.26 5.04 -22.34
CA SER A 56 9.21 4.43 -23.29
C SER A 56 10.64 4.28 -22.75
N GLY A 57 10.85 4.44 -21.44
CA GLY A 57 12.17 4.30 -20.81
C GLY A 57 12.54 2.87 -20.40
N SER A 58 13.55 2.75 -19.54
CA SER A 58 14.06 1.46 -19.05
C SER A 58 13.06 0.71 -18.16
N ASN A 59 13.18 -0.62 -18.06
CA ASN A 59 12.38 -1.44 -17.13
C ASN A 59 12.47 -0.95 -15.66
N LYS A 60 13.65 -0.49 -15.25
CA LYS A 60 13.88 0.07 -13.90
C LYS A 60 13.07 1.35 -13.67
N ASP A 61 13.00 2.21 -14.67
CA ASP A 61 12.26 3.47 -14.55
C ASP A 61 10.75 3.26 -14.71
N LEU A 62 10.34 2.31 -15.55
CA LEU A 62 8.94 1.87 -15.62
C LEU A 62 8.47 1.31 -14.26
N LEU A 63 9.30 0.50 -13.59
CA LEU A 63 9.00 0.00 -12.25
C LEU A 63 8.80 1.13 -11.23
N LYS A 64 9.64 2.19 -11.29
CA LYS A 64 9.47 3.38 -10.43
C LYS A 64 8.17 4.10 -10.75
N GLN A 65 7.83 4.24 -12.04
CA GLN A 65 6.61 4.91 -12.46
C GLN A 65 5.35 4.16 -12.01
N LEU A 66 5.33 2.83 -12.15
CA LEU A 66 4.27 1.98 -11.62
C LEU A 66 4.09 2.15 -10.11
N ARG A 67 5.19 2.15 -9.34
CA ARG A 67 5.14 2.38 -7.89
C ARG A 67 4.59 3.76 -7.53
N LYS A 68 4.97 4.79 -8.29
CA LYS A 68 4.51 6.15 -8.08
C LYS A 68 3.01 6.28 -8.38
N ALA A 69 2.57 5.78 -9.52
CA ALA A 69 1.17 5.76 -9.92
C ALA A 69 0.32 4.96 -8.93
N GLU A 70 0.79 3.79 -8.49
CA GLU A 70 0.09 2.99 -7.47
C GLU A 70 -0.07 3.76 -6.16
N SER A 71 1.00 4.38 -5.66
CA SER A 71 0.94 5.18 -4.43
C SER A 71 -0.02 6.36 -4.57
N SER A 72 -0.02 7.03 -5.74
CA SER A 72 -0.94 8.10 -6.09
C SER A 72 -2.40 7.63 -6.05
N ILE A 73 -2.71 6.54 -6.78
CA ILE A 73 -4.05 5.97 -6.87
C ILE A 73 -4.53 5.49 -5.51
N LEU A 74 -3.73 4.69 -4.78
CA LEU A 74 -4.09 4.17 -3.47
C LEU A 74 -4.37 5.30 -2.47
N LYS A 75 -3.56 6.36 -2.49
CA LYS A 75 -3.79 7.54 -1.66
C LYS A 75 -5.09 8.25 -2.03
N LEU A 76 -5.34 8.45 -3.32
CA LEU A 76 -6.55 9.13 -3.81
C LEU A 76 -7.82 8.38 -3.39
N ILE A 77 -7.87 7.06 -3.60
CA ILE A 77 -9.05 6.26 -3.26
C ILE A 77 -9.21 6.09 -1.74
N GLU A 78 -8.12 6.07 -0.96
CA GLU A 78 -8.18 6.07 0.51
C GLU A 78 -8.80 7.38 1.01
N GLN A 79 -8.39 8.52 0.45
CA GLN A 79 -8.85 9.85 0.89
C GLN A 79 -10.29 10.14 0.48
N GLU A 80 -10.64 9.87 -0.78
CA GLU A 80 -11.93 10.26 -1.35
C GLU A 80 -13.02 9.20 -1.13
N LEU A 81 -12.65 7.91 -1.11
CA LEU A 81 -13.59 6.79 -1.09
C LEU A 81 -13.45 5.89 0.13
N LYS A 82 -12.45 6.13 0.99
CA LYS A 82 -12.08 5.24 2.11
C LYS A 82 -11.75 3.81 1.66
N LEU A 83 -11.46 3.61 0.37
CA LEU A 83 -11.09 2.31 -0.16
C LEU A 83 -9.64 2.00 0.19
N VAL A 84 -9.40 0.80 0.73
CA VAL A 84 -8.08 0.36 1.17
C VAL A 84 -7.75 -1.05 0.68
N THR A 85 -6.47 -1.37 0.60
CA THR A 85 -6.00 -2.73 0.29
C THR A 85 -6.04 -3.63 1.53
N ILE A 86 -5.92 -4.94 1.32
CA ILE A 86 -5.77 -5.91 2.42
C ILE A 86 -4.54 -5.56 3.25
N ASN A 87 -4.68 -5.66 4.58
CA ASN A 87 -3.63 -5.39 5.58
C ASN A 87 -3.09 -3.94 5.56
N HIS A 88 -3.81 -2.98 4.97
CA HIS A 88 -3.36 -1.58 4.88
C HIS A 88 -3.10 -0.97 6.26
N TYR A 89 -4.08 -1.05 7.17
CA TYR A 89 -3.96 -0.46 8.50
C TYR A 89 -3.04 -1.27 9.41
N ARG A 90 -3.10 -2.61 9.33
CA ARG A 90 -2.17 -3.53 10.00
C ARG A 90 -0.73 -3.19 9.68
N ASN A 91 -0.36 -3.09 8.41
CA ASN A 91 1.02 -2.83 7.99
C ASN A 91 1.47 -1.41 8.35
N ARG A 92 0.56 -0.43 8.36
CA ARG A 92 0.85 0.96 8.76
C ARG A 92 1.04 1.08 10.26
N LEU A 93 0.11 0.55 11.06
CA LEU A 93 0.15 0.65 12.52
C LEU A 93 1.22 -0.26 13.13
N MET A 94 1.56 -1.39 12.50
CA MET A 94 2.71 -2.20 12.93
C MET A 94 4.02 -1.44 12.81
N ALA A 95 4.26 -0.76 11.68
CA ALA A 95 5.47 0.04 11.49
C ALA A 95 5.56 1.20 12.50
N LEU A 96 4.45 1.88 12.76
CA LEU A 96 4.38 2.92 13.79
C LEU A 96 4.58 2.33 15.19
N GLY A 97 3.98 1.18 15.48
CA GLY A 97 4.14 0.45 16.73
C GLY A 97 5.60 0.11 17.01
N ILE A 98 6.33 -0.40 16.02
CA ILE A 98 7.77 -0.66 16.14
C ILE A 98 8.53 0.63 16.43
N ALA A 99 8.26 1.72 15.68
CA ALA A 99 8.93 3.00 15.88
C ALA A 99 8.72 3.58 17.29
N PHE A 100 7.47 3.55 17.78
CA PHE A 100 7.14 3.93 19.15
C PHE A 100 7.74 2.97 20.20
N GLY A 101 7.78 1.68 19.89
CA GLY A 101 8.41 0.68 20.73
C GLY A 101 9.89 0.94 20.94
N VAL A 102 10.63 1.26 19.86
CA VAL A 102 12.05 1.64 19.95
C VAL A 102 12.22 2.88 20.81
N SER A 103 11.44 3.94 20.58
CA SER A 103 11.60 5.19 21.34
C SER A 103 11.28 5.03 22.83
N LEU A 104 10.23 4.26 23.17
CA LEU A 104 9.90 3.91 24.55
C LEU A 104 10.99 3.04 25.20
N GLY A 105 11.50 2.04 24.48
CA GLY A 105 12.58 1.19 24.97
C GLY A 105 13.86 1.98 25.26
N VAL A 106 14.23 2.93 24.40
CA VAL A 106 15.37 3.84 24.62
C VAL A 106 15.15 4.72 25.85
N ALA A 107 13.99 5.35 25.98
CA ALA A 107 13.67 6.19 27.15
C ALA A 107 13.74 5.38 28.45
N PHE A 108 13.16 4.17 28.46
CA PHE A 108 13.15 3.31 29.63
C PHE A 108 14.55 2.79 29.98
N GLY A 109 15.30 2.29 28.98
CA GLY A 109 16.67 1.80 29.17
C GLY A 109 17.62 2.88 29.68
N ALA A 110 17.50 4.12 29.18
CA ALA A 110 18.25 5.26 29.67
C ALA A 110 17.88 5.61 31.13
N SER A 111 16.57 5.65 31.45
CA SER A 111 16.11 5.97 32.81
C SER A 111 16.46 4.92 33.87
N SER A 112 16.51 3.65 33.48
CA SER A 112 16.80 2.52 34.36
C SER A 112 18.29 2.18 34.44
N GLY A 113 19.15 2.87 33.67
CA GLY A 113 20.58 2.57 33.58
C GLY A 113 20.89 1.21 32.96
N ASN A 114 19.91 0.55 32.33
CA ASN A 114 20.04 -0.78 31.75
C ASN A 114 19.52 -0.78 30.32
N MET A 115 20.45 -0.71 29.37
CA MET A 115 20.15 -0.70 27.94
C MET A 115 19.59 -2.03 27.41
N ALA A 116 19.60 -3.12 28.20
CA ALA A 116 18.90 -4.35 27.84
C ALA A 116 17.38 -4.12 27.68
N PHE A 117 16.82 -3.10 28.34
CA PHE A 117 15.40 -2.76 28.23
C PHE A 117 15.00 -2.08 26.92
N ILE A 118 15.95 -1.66 26.08
CA ILE A 118 15.65 -1.11 24.74
C ILE A 118 14.85 -2.13 23.91
N GLY A 119 15.18 -3.41 24.04
CA GLY A 119 14.54 -4.48 23.29
C GLY A 119 13.09 -4.77 23.68
N ILE A 120 12.63 -4.36 24.88
CA ILE A 120 11.27 -4.68 25.37
C ILE A 120 10.19 -3.84 24.67
N GLY A 121 10.52 -2.61 24.28
CA GLY A 121 9.52 -1.73 23.67
C GLY A 121 9.05 -2.21 22.30
N ILE A 122 9.91 -2.87 21.51
CA ILE A 122 9.56 -3.36 20.17
C ILE A 122 8.42 -4.40 20.21
N PRO A 123 8.48 -5.50 21.00
CA PRO A 123 7.38 -6.44 21.13
C PRO A 123 6.07 -5.78 21.56
N ILE A 124 6.10 -4.86 22.52
CA ILE A 124 4.91 -4.14 23.01
C ILE A 124 4.30 -3.32 21.89
N GLY A 125 5.12 -2.50 21.22
CA GLY A 125 4.69 -1.68 20.10
C GLY A 125 4.13 -2.50 18.94
N MET A 126 4.74 -3.65 18.64
CA MET A 126 4.28 -4.56 17.60
C MET A 126 2.91 -5.17 17.93
N VAL A 127 2.69 -5.64 19.17
CA VAL A 127 1.40 -6.21 19.60
C VAL A 127 0.28 -5.16 19.49
N ILE A 128 0.53 -3.94 19.97
CA ILE A 128 -0.45 -2.84 19.88
C ILE A 128 -0.73 -2.50 18.41
N GLY A 129 0.32 -2.31 17.61
CA GLY A 129 0.20 -1.98 16.18
C GLY A 129 -0.56 -3.06 15.39
N LEU A 130 -0.28 -4.33 15.67
CA LEU A 130 -0.98 -5.47 15.06
C LEU A 130 -2.46 -5.50 15.47
N ALA A 131 -2.76 -5.38 16.75
CA ALA A 131 -4.13 -5.47 17.26
C ALA A 131 -5.02 -4.34 16.72
N VAL A 132 -4.56 -3.08 16.84
CA VAL A 132 -5.33 -1.92 16.37
C VAL A 132 -5.44 -1.93 14.84
N GLY A 133 -4.36 -2.24 14.13
CA GLY A 133 -4.38 -2.27 12.67
C GLY A 133 -5.28 -3.37 12.11
N THR A 134 -5.26 -4.56 12.71
CA THR A 134 -6.16 -5.65 12.31
C THR A 134 -7.63 -5.29 12.58
N ALA A 135 -7.93 -4.63 13.71
CA ALA A 135 -9.30 -4.18 13.99
C ALA A 135 -9.80 -3.16 12.95
N MET A 136 -8.94 -2.25 12.49
CA MET A 136 -9.28 -1.28 11.44
C MET A 136 -9.46 -1.94 10.06
N ASP A 137 -8.61 -2.91 9.71
CA ASP A 137 -8.76 -3.66 8.45
C ASP A 137 -10.03 -4.52 8.46
N ASN A 138 -10.38 -5.14 9.59
CA ASN A 138 -11.65 -5.88 9.74
C ASN A 138 -12.85 -4.96 9.53
N LYS A 139 -12.83 -3.77 10.13
CA LYS A 139 -13.87 -2.76 9.93
C LYS A 139 -13.97 -2.32 8.47
N ALA A 140 -12.85 -2.08 7.81
CA ALA A 140 -12.85 -1.71 6.39
C ALA A 140 -13.45 -2.82 5.50
N ASN A 141 -13.21 -4.09 5.86
CA ASN A 141 -13.82 -5.23 5.18
C ASN A 141 -15.34 -5.31 5.44
N GLU A 142 -15.78 -5.17 6.70
CA GLU A 142 -17.20 -5.15 7.09
C GLU A 142 -17.97 -4.01 6.40
N ASP A 143 -17.36 -2.83 6.29
CA ASP A 143 -17.93 -1.65 5.62
C ASP A 143 -17.91 -1.78 4.07
N GLY A 144 -17.39 -2.87 3.51
CA GLY A 144 -17.28 -3.08 2.06
C GLY A 144 -16.22 -2.21 1.36
N ASN A 145 -15.34 -1.58 2.15
CA ASN A 145 -14.33 -0.63 1.70
C ASN A 145 -12.96 -1.27 1.44
N GLN A 146 -12.80 -2.58 1.66
CA GLN A 146 -11.57 -3.30 1.33
C GLN A 146 -11.61 -3.79 -0.13
N LEU A 147 -10.52 -3.55 -0.86
CA LEU A 147 -10.27 -4.13 -2.18
C LEU A 147 -9.59 -5.50 -2.01
N ASP A 148 -9.93 -6.49 -2.84
CA ASP A 148 -9.26 -7.80 -2.84
C ASP A 148 -7.88 -7.73 -3.54
N VAL A 149 -6.98 -6.91 -2.99
CA VAL A 149 -5.59 -6.78 -3.39
C VAL A 149 -4.75 -6.54 -2.14
N GLU A 150 -3.55 -7.12 -2.10
CA GLU A 150 -2.60 -6.92 -1.01
C GLU A 150 -1.31 -6.31 -1.55
N THR A 151 -0.89 -5.19 -0.98
CA THR A 151 0.34 -4.51 -1.40
C THR A 151 1.55 -5.27 -0.89
N GLU A 152 2.33 -5.86 -1.78
CA GLU A 152 3.68 -6.37 -1.45
C GLU A 152 4.60 -5.17 -1.17
N ARG A 153 5.07 -5.02 0.08
CA ARG A 153 6.10 -4.04 0.47
C ARG A 153 7.50 -4.59 0.27
#